data_AF-A0AB73FAH9-F1
#
_entry.id   AF-A0AB73FAH9-F1
#
_cell.length_a   1.000
_cell.length_b   1.000
_cell.length_c   1.000
_cell.angle_alpha   90.00
_cell.angle_beta   90.00
_cell.angle_gamma   90.00
#
_symmetry.space_group_name_H-M   'P 1'
#
loop_
_entity.id
_entity.type
_entity.pdbx_description
1 polymer ?
#
loop_
_entity_poly.entity_id
_entity_poly.type
_entity_poly.pdbx_seq_one_letter_code
_entity_poly.pdbx_strand_id
1 'polypeptide(L)'
;MYPRLQLLKELLAEDGSIWITLDDNESHYMKVLCDEIFIRKNFVANVVWEKSDSPKMDSKYFSSRHDHLLVYAKKIDNLKLNKIKSEVQSHYNRLDSDGRKYYTKPLRAMGSGEETREARPSMYFPLKAPDGTDVYPIKPDGTEGRWRWGMEKVNENINIIEWVNGKNGWSAYYKIFEDSNVGRPPETIWTHQEVGSNRTSKKEVKS
;
A
#
# COMPACT_ATOMS: atom_id res chain seq x y z
N MET A 1 2.51 -33.87 1.78
CA MET A 1 3.11 -32.61 2.28
C MET A 1 2.94 -32.41 3.79
N TYR A 2 1.81 -32.81 4.37
CA TYR A 2 1.45 -32.62 5.79
C TYR A 2 2.59 -32.76 6.81
N PRO A 3 3.34 -33.89 6.90
CA PRO A 3 4.32 -34.06 7.97
C PRO A 3 5.50 -33.08 7.88
N ARG A 4 5.84 -32.65 6.65
CA ARG A 4 6.91 -31.67 6.43
C ARG A 4 6.50 -30.28 6.91
N LEU A 5 5.24 -29.89 6.67
CA LEU A 5 4.73 -28.58 7.09
C LEU A 5 4.59 -28.49 8.61
N GLN A 6 4.24 -29.58 9.29
CA GLN A 6 4.24 -29.64 10.75
C GLN A 6 5.65 -29.40 11.30
N LEU A 7 6.65 -30.12 10.77
CA LEU A 7 8.04 -29.94 11.18
C LEU A 7 8.54 -28.52 10.90
N LEU A 8 8.22 -27.96 9.72
CA LEU A 8 8.61 -26.59 9.38
C LEU A 8 7.98 -25.55 10.34
N LYS A 9 6.73 -25.75 10.77
CA LYS A 9 6.08 -24.88 11.76
C LYS A 9 6.80 -24.95 13.12
N GLU A 10 7.25 -26.13 13.53
CA GLU A 10 8.00 -26.31 14.78
C GLU A 10 9.33 -25.55 14.73
N LEU A 11 10.05 -25.65 13.61
CA LEU A 11 11.35 -25.01 13.39
C LEU A 11 11.28 -23.49 13.19
N LEU A 12 10.12 -22.95 12.80
CA LEU A 12 9.97 -21.54 12.52
C LEU A 12 10.07 -20.70 13.81
N ALA A 13 10.76 -19.56 13.76
CA ALA A 13 10.78 -18.61 14.88
C ALA A 13 9.38 -18.02 15.13
N GLU A 14 9.12 -17.49 16.32
CA GLU A 14 7.82 -16.92 16.69
C GLU A 14 7.42 -15.72 15.81
N ASP A 15 8.40 -14.94 15.35
CA ASP A 15 8.28 -13.84 14.37
C ASP A 15 8.56 -14.29 12.92
N GLY A 16 8.79 -15.59 12.71
CA GLY A 16 9.14 -16.16 11.42
C GLY A 16 7.94 -16.34 10.49
N SER A 17 8.25 -16.42 9.19
CA SER A 17 7.28 -16.67 8.12
C SER A 17 7.76 -17.76 7.17
N ILE A 18 6.82 -18.50 6.60
CA ILE A 18 7.04 -19.47 5.53
C ILE A 18 6.38 -18.98 4.23
N TRP A 19 7.06 -19.20 3.11
CA TRP A 19 6.69 -18.74 1.77
C TRP A 19 6.67 -19.95 0.85
N ILE A 20 5.52 -20.25 0.25
CA ILE A 20 5.31 -21.49 -0.51
C ILE A 20 4.82 -21.12 -1.91
N THR A 21 5.65 -21.35 -2.93
CA THR A 21 5.32 -21.10 -4.35
C THR A 21 4.66 -22.33 -4.98
N LEU A 22 3.53 -22.14 -5.63
CA LEU A 22 2.68 -23.17 -6.22
C LEU A 22 2.05 -22.66 -7.51
N ASP A 23 1.75 -23.55 -8.44
CA ASP A 23 0.85 -23.25 -9.55
C ASP A 23 -0.62 -23.39 -9.12
N ASP A 24 -1.54 -23.18 -10.07
CA ASP A 24 -2.99 -23.26 -9.85
C ASP A 24 -3.48 -24.66 -9.46
N ASN A 25 -2.70 -25.72 -9.71
CA ASN A 25 -3.15 -27.09 -9.50
C ASN A 25 -3.32 -27.40 -8.00
N GLU A 26 -2.37 -26.93 -7.18
CA GLU A 26 -2.29 -27.28 -5.76
C GLU A 26 -2.39 -26.07 -4.81
N SER A 27 -2.44 -24.84 -5.33
CA SER A 27 -2.48 -23.62 -4.51
C SER A 27 -3.65 -23.62 -3.52
N HIS A 28 -4.85 -23.98 -3.97
CA HIS A 28 -6.06 -23.98 -3.16
C HIS A 28 -6.04 -25.10 -2.09
N TYR A 29 -5.60 -26.31 -2.46
CA TYR A 29 -5.50 -27.42 -1.52
C TYR A 29 -4.39 -27.19 -0.48
N MET A 30 -3.25 -26.65 -0.91
CA MET A 30 -2.18 -26.25 0.00
C MET A 30 -2.64 -25.16 0.97
N LYS A 31 -3.45 -24.19 0.52
CA LYS A 31 -4.04 -23.16 1.39
C LYS A 31 -4.90 -23.77 2.49
N VAL A 32 -5.74 -24.75 2.16
CA VAL A 32 -6.58 -25.46 3.15
C VAL A 32 -5.69 -26.22 4.14
N LEU A 33 -4.69 -26.95 3.63
CA LEU A 33 -3.74 -27.69 4.46
C LEU A 33 -2.95 -26.76 5.41
N CYS A 34 -2.49 -25.62 4.91
CA CYS A 34 -1.76 -24.65 5.73
C CYS A 34 -2.68 -23.96 6.74
N ASP A 35 -3.96 -23.73 6.44
CA ASP A 35 -4.93 -23.21 7.41
C ASP A 35 -5.12 -24.16 8.61
N GLU A 36 -5.05 -25.47 8.38
CA GLU A 36 -5.11 -26.46 9.46
C GLU A 36 -3.82 -26.42 10.31
N ILE A 37 -2.65 -26.46 9.65
CA ILE A 37 -1.36 -26.56 10.33
C ILE A 37 -0.98 -25.24 11.01
N PHE A 38 -1.06 -24.12 10.31
CA PHE A 38 -0.60 -22.81 10.79
C PHE A 38 -1.68 -21.96 11.43
N ILE A 39 -2.94 -22.43 11.46
CA ILE A 39 -4.17 -21.69 11.79
C ILE A 39 -4.51 -20.57 10.80
N ARG A 40 -5.78 -20.45 10.42
CA ARG A 40 -6.24 -19.47 9.41
C ARG A 40 -5.90 -18.02 9.75
N LYS A 41 -5.89 -17.64 11.03
CA LYS A 41 -5.53 -16.27 11.49
C LYS A 41 -4.09 -15.89 11.08
N ASN A 42 -3.19 -16.87 10.96
CA ASN A 42 -1.79 -16.63 10.64
C ASN A 42 -1.49 -16.55 9.14
N PHE A 43 -2.51 -16.62 8.28
CA PHE A 43 -2.35 -16.36 6.86
C PHE A 43 -2.04 -14.87 6.65
N VAL A 44 -0.95 -14.59 5.94
CA VAL A 44 -0.45 -13.22 5.72
C VAL A 44 -0.94 -12.69 4.38
N ALA A 45 -0.64 -13.40 3.28
CA ALA A 45 -0.98 -12.97 1.93
C ALA A 45 -0.92 -14.13 0.93
N ASN A 46 -1.64 -13.96 -0.18
CA ASN A 46 -1.40 -14.68 -1.43
C ASN A 46 -0.77 -13.69 -2.41
N VAL A 47 0.49 -13.89 -2.74
CA VAL A 47 1.22 -13.09 -3.71
C VAL A 47 1.09 -13.74 -5.08
N VAL A 48 0.73 -12.95 -6.08
CA VAL A 48 0.69 -13.36 -7.49
C VAL A 48 2.03 -13.00 -8.12
N TRP A 49 2.83 -14.00 -8.45
CA TRP A 49 4.12 -13.78 -9.12
C TRP A 49 4.01 -14.07 -10.62
N GLU A 50 4.37 -13.10 -11.45
CA GLU A 50 4.40 -13.24 -12.90
C GLU A 50 5.60 -14.09 -13.37
N LYS A 51 5.42 -15.41 -13.43
CA LYS A 51 6.47 -16.37 -13.81
C LYS A 51 6.87 -16.33 -15.30
N SER A 52 6.12 -15.64 -16.16
CA SER A 52 6.32 -15.61 -17.61
C SER A 52 6.11 -14.21 -18.20
N ASP A 53 7.09 -13.76 -18.97
CA ASP A 53 7.18 -12.42 -19.58
C ASP A 53 6.28 -12.24 -20.83
N SER A 54 5.65 -13.31 -21.31
CA SER A 54 4.79 -13.24 -22.51
C SER A 54 3.59 -14.18 -22.43
N PRO A 55 2.46 -13.81 -23.08
CA PRO A 55 1.31 -14.71 -23.23
C PRO A 55 1.63 -15.95 -24.05
N LYS A 56 0.99 -17.05 -23.69
CA LYS A 56 0.93 -18.28 -24.47
C LYS A 56 -0.20 -18.16 -25.48
N MET A 57 0.14 -17.90 -26.74
CA MET A 57 -0.84 -17.70 -27.81
C MET A 57 -1.62 -18.97 -28.18
N ASP A 58 -1.10 -20.13 -27.80
CA ASP A 58 -1.67 -21.46 -28.03
C ASP A 58 -2.59 -21.94 -26.87
N SER A 59 -2.88 -21.08 -25.89
CA SER A 59 -3.74 -21.45 -24.77
C SER A 59 -5.18 -21.69 -25.21
N LYS A 60 -5.76 -22.85 -24.85
CA LYS A 60 -7.17 -23.19 -25.14
C LYS A 60 -8.17 -22.26 -24.43
N TYR A 61 -7.84 -21.83 -23.22
CA TYR A 61 -8.69 -20.98 -22.39
C TYR A 61 -7.93 -19.70 -22.02
N PHE A 62 -7.31 -19.66 -20.85
CA PHE A 62 -6.49 -18.55 -20.40
C PHE A 62 -5.00 -18.87 -20.56
N SER A 63 -4.24 -17.88 -21.02
CA SER A 63 -2.79 -17.90 -20.97
C SER A 63 -2.34 -17.64 -19.52
N SER A 64 -2.29 -18.68 -18.68
CA SER A 64 -1.75 -18.57 -17.32
C SER A 64 -0.26 -18.24 -17.35
N ARG A 65 0.10 -17.15 -16.65
CA ARG A 65 1.44 -16.55 -16.60
C ARG A 65 1.89 -16.24 -15.18
N HIS A 66 1.13 -16.68 -14.19
CA HIS A 66 1.47 -16.47 -12.80
C HIS A 66 1.53 -17.78 -12.03
N ASP A 67 2.16 -17.69 -10.86
CA ASP A 67 2.07 -18.68 -9.79
C ASP A 67 1.61 -17.95 -8.52
N HIS A 68 1.12 -18.75 -7.57
CA HIS A 68 0.73 -18.31 -6.24
C HIS A 68 1.89 -18.49 -5.28
N LEU A 69 2.13 -17.48 -4.46
CA LEU A 69 3.03 -17.58 -3.33
C LEU A 69 2.23 -17.34 -2.05
N LEU A 70 2.00 -18.42 -1.31
CA LEU A 70 1.27 -18.38 -0.04
C LEU A 70 2.23 -18.03 1.09
N VAL A 71 1.88 -16.99 1.85
CA VAL A 71 2.68 -16.52 2.99
C VAL A 71 1.92 -16.79 4.29
N TYR A 72 2.57 -17.49 5.22
CA TYR A 72 2.08 -17.73 6.57
C TYR A 72 3.10 -17.28 7.60
N ALA A 73 2.62 -16.75 8.72
CA ALA A 73 3.43 -16.48 9.91
C ALA A 73 3.33 -17.63 10.91
N LYS A 74 4.31 -17.78 11.81
CA LYS A 74 4.11 -18.59 13.03
C LYS A 74 3.13 -17.93 13.99
N LYS A 75 3.34 -16.64 14.26
CA LYS A 75 2.41 -15.75 14.97
C LYS A 75 2.32 -14.43 14.22
N ILE A 76 1.15 -14.16 13.62
CA ILE A 76 0.96 -12.96 12.79
C ILE A 76 1.18 -11.65 13.57
N ASP A 77 0.81 -11.64 14.85
CA ASP A 77 0.97 -10.47 15.73
C ASP A 77 2.45 -10.12 16.00
N ASN A 78 3.37 -11.10 15.81
CA ASN A 78 4.81 -10.92 15.99
C ASN A 78 5.56 -10.71 14.67
N LEU A 79 4.91 -10.92 13.53
CA LEU A 79 5.55 -10.88 12.22
C LEU A 79 6.08 -9.47 11.92
N LYS A 80 7.34 -9.40 11.46
CA LYS A 80 7.95 -8.16 10.97
C LYS A 80 8.37 -8.34 9.52
N LEU A 81 7.68 -7.64 8.62
CA LEU A 81 8.09 -7.54 7.22
C LEU A 81 8.85 -6.24 6.98
N ASN A 82 9.93 -6.35 6.21
CA ASN A 82 10.65 -5.19 5.74
C ASN A 82 9.79 -4.40 4.75
N LYS A 83 9.88 -3.07 4.85
CA LYS A 83 9.28 -2.19 3.85
C LYS A 83 10.19 -2.14 2.61
N ILE A 84 9.59 -2.15 1.43
CA ILE A 84 10.32 -1.96 0.17
C ILE A 84 10.67 -0.48 0.07
N LYS A 85 11.95 -0.16 -0.08
CA LYS A 85 12.39 1.23 -0.33
C LYS A 85 11.66 1.73 -1.57
N SER A 86 10.97 2.87 -1.47
CA SER A 86 10.46 3.51 -2.68
C SER A 86 11.63 4.13 -3.42
N GLU A 87 11.82 3.78 -4.70
CA GLU A 87 12.65 4.61 -5.56
C GLU A 87 12.01 5.99 -5.63
N VAL A 88 12.88 7.02 -5.58
CA VAL A 88 12.50 8.44 -5.49
C VAL A 88 11.36 8.73 -6.46
N GLN A 89 10.19 8.93 -5.88
CA GLN A 89 8.97 9.18 -6.63
C GLN A 89 9.11 10.53 -7.33
N SER A 90 9.03 10.53 -8.66
CA SER A 90 9.02 11.73 -9.52
C SER A 90 7.94 12.76 -9.15
N HIS A 91 7.01 12.40 -8.28
CA HIS A 91 5.93 13.25 -7.77
C HIS A 91 6.39 14.27 -6.71
N TYR A 92 7.55 14.06 -6.04
CA TYR A 92 8.12 15.04 -5.11
C TYR A 92 8.77 16.19 -5.88
N ASN A 93 7.95 17.13 -6.32
CA ASN A 93 8.30 18.17 -7.29
C ASN A 93 8.58 19.55 -6.68
N ARG A 94 8.57 19.69 -5.34
CA ARG A 94 8.83 20.95 -4.64
C ARG A 94 9.90 20.78 -3.57
N LEU A 95 10.53 21.89 -3.21
CA LEU A 95 11.51 21.99 -2.13
C LEU A 95 11.00 22.98 -1.08
N ASP A 96 11.13 22.64 0.19
CA ASP A 96 10.83 23.59 1.28
C ASP A 96 12.03 24.51 1.58
N SER A 97 11.88 25.35 2.61
CA SER A 97 12.94 26.28 3.04
C SER A 97 14.22 25.59 3.49
N ASP A 98 14.14 24.33 3.92
CA ASP A 98 15.26 23.53 4.42
C ASP A 98 15.86 22.64 3.30
N GLY A 99 15.38 22.77 2.05
CA GLY A 99 15.81 21.96 0.92
C GLY A 99 15.25 20.54 0.91
N ARG A 100 14.22 20.24 1.71
CA ARG A 100 13.54 18.93 1.70
C ARG A 100 12.55 18.86 0.56
N LYS A 101 12.59 17.76 -0.19
CA LYS A 101 11.61 17.51 -1.24
C LYS A 101 10.24 17.21 -0.65
N TYR A 102 9.19 17.75 -1.25
CA TYR A 102 7.81 17.49 -0.86
C TYR A 102 6.87 17.57 -2.06
N TYR A 103 5.65 17.08 -1.87
CA TYR A 103 4.52 17.39 -2.73
C TYR A 103 3.30 17.71 -1.87
N THR A 104 2.26 18.28 -2.46
CA THR A 104 1.06 18.72 -1.74
C THR A 104 -0.13 17.84 -2.08
N LYS A 105 -0.95 17.50 -1.07
CA LYS A 105 -2.30 16.96 -1.28
C LYS A 105 -3.36 17.90 -0.70
N PRO A 106 -4.56 17.97 -1.31
CA PRO A 106 -5.66 18.71 -0.71
C PRO A 106 -5.97 18.19 0.70
N LEU A 107 -6.11 19.10 1.65
CA LEU A 107 -6.52 18.76 3.02
C LEU A 107 -7.98 18.30 3.06
N ARG A 108 -8.80 18.71 2.09
CA ARG A 108 -10.14 18.17 1.85
C ARG A 108 -10.06 16.68 1.47
N ALA A 109 -10.94 15.87 2.05
CA ALA A 109 -11.03 14.45 1.72
C ALA A 109 -11.47 14.26 0.24
N MET A 110 -10.81 13.31 -0.43
CA MET A 110 -11.06 12.87 -1.81
C MET A 110 -10.69 11.39 -1.92
N GLY A 111 -11.45 10.62 -2.69
CA GLY A 111 -11.34 9.19 -2.96
C GLY A 111 -11.94 8.21 -1.94
N SER A 112 -12.75 8.63 -0.97
CA SER A 112 -13.29 7.71 0.08
C SER A 112 -14.81 7.76 0.15
N GLY A 113 -15.57 6.66 0.28
CA GLY A 113 -17.05 6.71 0.39
C GLY A 113 -17.63 7.59 1.52
N GLU A 114 -16.79 8.11 2.42
CA GLU A 114 -17.12 8.99 3.54
C GLU A 114 -16.50 10.41 3.36
N GLU A 115 -16.65 11.08 2.21
CA GLU A 115 -16.05 12.43 2.02
C GLU A 115 -16.94 13.59 2.46
N THR A 116 -18.18 13.30 2.83
CA THR A 116 -19.17 14.33 3.11
C THR A 116 -19.16 14.69 4.59
N ARG A 117 -19.71 15.86 4.90
CA ARG A 117 -19.94 16.28 6.29
C ARG A 117 -20.80 15.27 7.03
N GLU A 118 -21.84 14.73 6.42
CA GLU A 118 -22.77 13.81 7.05
C GLU A 118 -22.07 12.54 7.55
N ALA A 119 -21.08 12.07 6.79
CA ALA A 119 -20.31 10.88 7.17
C ALA A 119 -19.47 11.11 8.43
N ARG A 120 -18.87 12.30 8.60
CA ARG A 120 -18.08 12.67 9.79
C ARG A 120 -18.25 14.16 10.15
N PRO A 121 -19.31 14.53 10.89
CA PRO A 121 -19.64 15.94 11.14
C PRO A 121 -18.55 16.72 11.89
N SER A 122 -17.79 16.06 12.77
CA SER A 122 -16.68 16.67 13.52
C SER A 122 -15.49 17.10 12.66
N MET A 123 -15.46 16.65 11.39
CA MET A 123 -14.41 16.98 10.42
C MET A 123 -14.81 18.16 9.51
N TYR A 124 -15.93 18.82 9.81
CA TYR A 124 -16.41 20.02 9.13
C TYR A 124 -16.33 21.22 10.08
N PHE A 125 -15.29 22.02 9.92
CA PHE A 125 -15.04 23.23 10.72
C PHE A 125 -14.25 24.25 9.90
N PRO A 126 -14.36 25.55 10.20
CA PRO A 126 -13.61 26.56 9.48
C PRO A 126 -12.12 26.46 9.80
N LEU A 127 -11.30 26.65 8.77
CA LEU A 127 -9.88 26.91 8.88
C LEU A 127 -9.60 28.35 8.48
N LYS A 128 -8.78 29.06 9.27
CA LYS A 128 -8.39 30.44 8.97
C LYS A 128 -7.30 30.47 7.90
N ALA A 129 -7.61 31.06 6.75
CA ALA A 129 -6.65 31.38 5.71
C ALA A 129 -5.71 32.53 6.13
N PRO A 130 -4.60 32.79 5.41
CA PRO A 130 -3.63 33.82 5.76
C PRO A 130 -4.20 35.25 5.80
N ASP A 131 -5.28 35.52 5.07
CA ASP A 131 -5.99 36.80 5.09
C ASP A 131 -7.10 36.88 6.17
N GLY A 132 -7.25 35.84 7.00
CA GLY A 132 -8.26 35.73 8.05
C GLY A 132 -9.60 35.14 7.58
N THR A 133 -9.76 34.85 6.29
CA THR A 133 -10.98 34.24 5.74
C THR A 133 -11.22 32.85 6.32
N ASP A 134 -12.48 32.54 6.65
CA ASP A 134 -12.89 31.18 7.02
C ASP A 134 -13.07 30.30 5.79
N VAL A 135 -12.27 29.25 5.69
CA VAL A 135 -12.34 28.25 4.62
C VAL A 135 -12.96 26.97 5.15
N TYR A 136 -13.98 26.50 4.44
CA TYR A 136 -14.67 25.23 4.69
C TYR A 136 -14.29 24.19 3.64
N PRO A 137 -14.40 22.88 3.94
CA PRO A 137 -14.05 21.81 3.03
C PRO A 137 -15.11 21.58 1.94
N ILE A 138 -15.41 22.60 1.14
CA ILE A 138 -16.42 22.55 0.07
C ILE A 138 -15.87 21.80 -1.15
N LYS A 139 -16.68 20.91 -1.72
CA LYS A 139 -16.34 20.15 -2.92
C LYS A 139 -16.46 21.00 -4.20
N PRO A 140 -15.83 20.60 -5.32
CA PRO A 140 -15.95 21.35 -6.58
C PRO A 140 -17.38 21.49 -7.12
N ASP A 141 -18.27 20.58 -6.74
CA ASP A 141 -19.70 20.61 -7.08
C ASP A 141 -20.53 21.50 -6.12
N GLY A 142 -19.89 22.16 -5.15
CA GLY A 142 -20.54 23.01 -4.16
C GLY A 142 -21.07 22.28 -2.93
N THR A 143 -21.00 20.95 -2.87
CA THR A 143 -21.48 20.17 -1.72
C THR A 143 -20.53 20.24 -0.52
N GLU A 144 -21.07 20.04 0.68
CA GLU A 144 -20.28 20.01 1.91
C GLU A 144 -19.44 18.72 1.99
N GLY A 145 -18.13 18.88 1.88
CA GLY A 145 -17.17 17.81 2.13
C GLY A 145 -16.76 17.74 3.60
N ARG A 146 -15.58 17.18 3.85
CA ARG A 146 -14.91 17.25 5.15
C ARG A 146 -13.40 17.35 5.01
N TRP A 147 -12.74 17.76 6.09
CA TRP A 147 -11.30 17.65 6.21
C TRP A 147 -10.84 16.19 6.36
N ARG A 148 -9.61 15.92 5.91
CA ARG A 148 -8.93 14.65 6.18
C ARG A 148 -8.52 14.51 7.64
N TRP A 149 -8.30 15.64 8.32
CA TRP A 149 -7.79 15.72 9.68
C TRP A 149 -8.79 16.43 10.60
N GLY A 150 -8.87 15.97 11.85
CA GLY A 150 -9.60 16.69 12.89
C GLY A 150 -8.84 17.92 13.35
N MET A 151 -9.52 18.83 14.05
CA MET A 151 -8.97 20.12 14.49
C MET A 151 -7.66 19.97 15.27
N GLU A 152 -7.57 18.99 16.17
CA GLU A 152 -6.35 18.70 16.95
C GLU A 152 -5.15 18.42 16.03
N LYS A 153 -5.31 17.47 15.10
CA LYS A 153 -4.26 17.13 14.13
C LYS A 153 -3.91 18.28 13.20
N VAL A 154 -4.89 19.11 12.81
CA VAL A 154 -4.63 20.35 12.05
C VAL A 154 -3.72 21.28 12.85
N ASN A 155 -4.03 21.51 14.12
CA ASN A 155 -3.25 22.41 14.98
C ASN A 155 -1.82 21.89 15.21
N GLU A 156 -1.66 20.59 15.45
CA GLU A 156 -0.35 19.95 15.58
C GLU A 156 0.51 20.07 14.31
N ASN A 157 -0.14 20.12 13.14
CA ASN A 157 0.51 20.08 11.84
C ASN A 157 0.33 21.39 11.05
N ILE A 158 0.06 22.50 11.71
CA ILE A 158 -0.23 23.78 11.05
C ILE A 158 0.92 24.26 10.16
N ASN A 159 2.16 23.97 10.55
CA ASN A 159 3.37 24.37 9.83
C ASN A 159 3.54 23.66 8.46
N ILE A 160 2.84 22.54 8.26
CA ILE A 160 2.89 21.79 7.00
C ILE A 160 1.64 22.00 6.15
N ILE A 161 0.71 22.87 6.59
CA ILE A 161 -0.42 23.30 5.78
C ILE A 161 0.05 24.41 4.83
N GLU A 162 -0.24 24.22 3.55
CA GLU A 162 0.06 25.18 2.49
C GLU A 162 -1.24 25.73 1.93
N TRP A 163 -1.40 27.05 2.01
CA TRP A 163 -2.57 27.76 1.51
C TRP A 163 -2.33 28.20 0.07
N VAL A 164 -3.25 27.83 -0.83
CA VAL A 164 -3.20 28.21 -2.24
C VAL A 164 -4.41 29.08 -2.55
N ASN A 165 -4.18 30.31 -3.00
CA ASN A 165 -5.24 31.19 -3.45
C ASN A 165 -5.52 30.96 -4.94
N GLY A 166 -6.70 30.42 -5.26
CA GLY A 166 -7.14 30.16 -6.63
C GLY A 166 -8.28 31.07 -7.07
N LYS A 167 -8.87 30.78 -8.23
CA LYS A 167 -10.03 31.54 -8.76
C LYS A 167 -11.26 31.47 -7.84
N ASN A 168 -11.37 30.41 -7.04
CA ASN A 168 -12.50 30.17 -6.13
C ASN A 168 -12.14 30.48 -4.67
N GLY A 169 -11.09 31.29 -4.44
CA GLY A 169 -10.58 31.63 -3.12
C GLY A 169 -9.54 30.65 -2.58
N TRP A 170 -9.34 30.70 -1.26
CA TRP A 170 -8.32 29.92 -0.57
C TRP A 170 -8.65 28.43 -0.50
N SER A 171 -7.63 27.61 -0.74
CA SER A 171 -7.68 26.16 -0.59
C SER A 171 -6.53 25.68 0.30
N ALA A 172 -6.86 24.83 1.28
CA ALA A 172 -5.87 24.22 2.16
C ALA A 172 -5.31 22.92 1.57
N TYR A 173 -3.99 22.86 1.47
CA TYR A 173 -3.21 21.67 1.15
C TYR A 173 -2.33 21.32 2.34
N TYR A 174 -1.80 20.10 2.38
CA TYR A 174 -0.74 19.74 3.32
C TYR A 174 0.45 19.14 2.57
N LYS A 175 1.64 19.47 3.06
CA LYS A 175 2.92 18.98 2.55
C LYS A 175 3.11 17.54 3.00
N ILE A 176 3.52 16.70 2.06
CA ILE A 176 4.00 15.35 2.31
C ILE A 176 5.47 15.36 1.89
N PHE A 177 6.35 15.29 2.88
CA PHE A 177 7.79 15.32 2.66
C PHE A 177 8.28 13.97 2.15
N GLU A 178 9.34 14.02 1.35
CA GLU A 178 10.15 12.87 1.00
C GLU A 178 10.77 12.32 2.28
N ASP A 179 10.16 11.29 2.82
CA ASP A 179 10.74 10.58 3.93
C ASP A 179 11.65 9.48 3.38
N SER A 180 12.96 9.74 3.43
CA SER A 180 14.00 8.77 3.04
C SER A 180 13.88 7.40 3.74
N ASN A 181 13.09 7.31 4.83
CA ASN A 181 12.87 6.10 5.61
C ASN A 181 11.47 5.47 5.45
N VAL A 182 10.56 6.05 4.67
CA VAL A 182 9.24 5.43 4.46
C VAL A 182 9.28 4.54 3.23
N GLY A 183 9.77 3.32 3.43
CA GLY A 183 9.46 2.25 2.48
C GLY A 183 7.95 2.02 2.40
N ARG A 184 7.48 1.44 1.29
CA ARG A 184 6.09 0.96 1.17
C ARG A 184 5.98 -0.46 1.72
N PRO A 185 4.83 -0.86 2.30
CA PRO A 185 4.53 -2.27 2.51
C PRO A 185 4.69 -3.04 1.18
N PRO A 186 5.11 -4.33 1.23
CA PRO A 186 5.16 -5.15 0.03
C PRO A 186 3.76 -5.32 -0.58
N GLU A 187 3.67 -5.26 -1.91
CA GLU A 187 2.43 -5.52 -2.65
C GLU A 187 2.26 -7.01 -2.94
N THR A 188 1.03 -7.42 -3.27
CA THR A 188 0.68 -8.83 -3.55
C THR A 188 0.71 -9.19 -5.04
N ILE A 189 1.13 -8.28 -5.91
CA ILE A 189 1.33 -8.55 -7.34
C ILE A 189 2.78 -8.24 -7.64
N TRP A 190 3.54 -9.26 -8.02
CA TRP A 190 4.96 -9.14 -8.32
C TRP A 190 5.17 -9.36 -9.81
N THR A 191 5.58 -8.29 -10.49
CA THR A 191 5.80 -8.31 -11.93
C THR A 191 7.15 -8.93 -12.28
N HIS A 192 7.25 -9.53 -13.45
CA HIS A 192 8.52 -10.13 -13.89
C HIS A 192 9.63 -9.08 -14.08
N GLN A 193 9.28 -7.81 -14.30
CA GLN A 193 10.27 -6.73 -14.38
C GLN A 193 10.91 -6.43 -13.02
N GLU A 194 10.15 -6.57 -11.93
CA GLU A 194 10.64 -6.28 -10.58
C GLU A 194 11.39 -7.46 -9.94
N VAL A 195 10.88 -8.68 -10.11
CA VAL A 195 11.38 -9.87 -9.39
C VAL A 195 11.89 -10.98 -10.29
N GLY A 196 11.92 -10.76 -11.61
CA GLY A 196 12.31 -11.75 -12.59
C GLY A 196 11.22 -12.79 -12.89
N SER A 197 11.56 -13.73 -13.76
CA SER A 197 10.70 -14.81 -14.24
C SER A 197 11.46 -16.10 -14.44
N ASN A 198 10.75 -17.16 -14.82
CA ASN A 198 11.40 -18.41 -15.21
C ASN A 198 12.45 -18.23 -16.33
N ARG A 199 12.29 -17.21 -17.18
CA ARG A 199 13.27 -16.91 -18.25
C ARG A 199 14.52 -16.25 -17.68
N THR A 200 14.39 -15.33 -16.73
CA THR A 200 15.55 -14.71 -16.06
C THR A 200 16.30 -15.74 -15.22
N SER A 201 15.61 -16.56 -14.43
CA SER A 201 16.23 -17.61 -13.62
C SER A 201 17.02 -18.61 -14.48
N LYS A 202 16.48 -19.00 -15.65
CA LYS A 202 17.22 -19.86 -16.60
C LYS A 202 18.48 -19.22 -17.17
N LYS A 203 18.54 -17.89 -17.28
CA LYS A 203 19.74 -17.16 -17.71
C LYS A 203 20.78 -17.11 -16.59
N GLU A 204 20.34 -16.82 -15.37
CA GLU A 204 21.20 -16.74 -14.18
C GLU A 204 21.89 -18.08 -13.87
N VAL A 205 21.22 -19.22 -14.06
CA VAL A 205 21.85 -20.53 -13.86
C VAL A 205 22.94 -20.84 -14.89
N LYS A 206 22.94 -20.15 -16.05
CA LYS A 206 23.90 -20.38 -17.14
C LYS A 206 25.11 -19.46 -17.10
N SER A 207 25.06 -18.39 -16.29
CA SER A 207 26.17 -17.45 -16.06
C SER A 207 27.07 -17.94 -14.95
#